data_AF-A0A7V9GDJ1-F1
#
_entry.id   AF-A0A7V9GDJ1-F1
#
_cell.length_a   1.000
_cell.length_b   1.000
_cell.length_c   1.000
_cell.angle_alpha   90.00
_cell.angle_beta   90.00
_cell.angle_gamma   90.00
#
_symmetry.space_group_name_H-M   'P 1'
#
loop_
_entity.id
_entity.type
_entity.pdbx_description
1 polymer ?
#
loop_
_entity_poly.entity_id
_entity_poly.type
_entity_poly.pdbx_seq_one_letter_code
_entity_poly.pdbx_strand_id
1 'polypeptide(L)'
;MEQQIMKDERSLGDLFSELASETGTLVRQEVALAQTELTRTATKAGKNVGYLVIGGAVAYAALLAFIAALILALSYMIPAWTAALLVGIVVAIAAVIVITSALNALKNTNLAPRQTVETIKEDAKWLKDQVS
;
A
#
# COMPACT_ATOMS: atom_id res chain seq x y z
N MET A 1 38.25 34.05 52.18
CA MET A 1 37.31 33.11 51.54
C MET A 1 36.62 33.88 50.43
N GLU A 2 37.22 33.96 49.26
CA GLU A 2 36.61 34.60 48.09
C GLU A 2 36.67 33.57 46.97
N GLN A 3 35.52 32.92 46.74
CA GLN A 3 35.37 31.87 45.76
C GLN A 3 35.40 32.48 44.36
N GLN A 4 36.22 31.87 43.52
CA GLN A 4 36.49 32.25 42.14
C GLN A 4 35.18 32.28 41.33
N ILE A 5 34.85 33.45 40.80
CA ILE A 5 33.83 33.59 39.76
C ILE A 5 34.45 33.09 38.47
N MET A 6 34.28 31.81 38.18
CA MET A 6 34.47 31.25 36.84
C MET A 6 33.37 31.82 35.96
N LYS A 7 33.68 32.93 35.29
CA LYS A 7 32.83 33.53 34.27
C LYS A 7 32.94 32.65 33.03
N ASP A 8 31.99 31.73 32.90
CA ASP A 8 31.88 30.84 31.75
C ASP A 8 31.35 31.66 30.55
N GLU A 9 32.26 32.38 29.89
CA GLU A 9 31.98 33.03 28.62
C GLU A 9 31.83 31.94 27.56
N ARG A 10 30.61 31.40 27.45
CA ARG A 10 30.25 30.40 26.44
C ARG A 10 30.79 30.83 25.08
N SER A 11 31.65 30.00 24.51
CA SER A 11 32.28 30.25 23.23
C SER A 11 31.25 30.13 22.11
N LEU A 12 31.43 30.87 21.00
CA LEU A 12 30.69 30.63 19.75
C LEU A 12 30.82 29.16 19.28
N GLY A 13 31.92 28.50 19.63
CA GLY A 13 32.12 27.07 19.39
C GLY A 13 31.19 26.17 20.20
N ASP A 14 30.83 26.56 21.42
CA ASP A 14 29.92 25.79 22.28
C ASP A 14 28.48 25.85 21.76
N LEU A 15 28.05 27.03 21.28
CA LEU A 15 26.72 27.22 20.67
C LEU A 15 26.58 26.43 19.36
N PHE A 16 27.65 26.38 18.54
CA PHE A 16 27.64 25.59 17.32
C PHE A 16 27.62 24.08 17.60
N SER A 17 28.39 23.64 18.61
CA SER A 17 28.39 22.25 19.08
C SER A 17 27.00 21.82 19.57
N GLU A 18 26.34 22.68 20.34
CA GLU A 18 24.99 22.44 20.86
C GLU A 18 23.94 22.39 19.75
N LEU A 19 23.96 23.33 18.80
CA LEU A 19 23.06 23.31 17.65
C LEU A 19 23.27 22.07 16.75
N ALA A 20 24.52 21.64 16.54
CA ALA A 20 24.82 20.42 15.80
C ALA A 20 24.30 19.17 16.52
N SER A 21 24.41 19.13 17.85
CA SER A 21 23.87 18.07 18.70
C SER A 21 22.34 18.03 18.68
N GLU A 22 21.67 19.18 18.79
CA GLU A 22 20.21 19.30 18.71
C GLU A 22 19.68 18.90 17.33
N THR A 23 20.35 19.36 16.27
CA THR A 23 19.99 18.98 14.88
C THR A 23 20.17 17.48 14.67
N GLY A 24 21.26 16.89 15.16
CA GLY A 24 21.47 15.44 15.12
C GLY A 24 20.39 14.67 15.90
N THR A 25 19.95 15.21 17.03
CA THR A 25 18.85 14.65 17.83
C THR A 25 17.52 14.71 17.08
N LEU A 26 17.21 15.84 16.43
CA LEU A 26 16.01 16.03 15.64
C LEU A 26 15.93 15.06 14.46
N VAL A 27 17.02 14.94 13.69
CA VAL A 27 17.11 13.99 12.57
C VAL A 27 16.87 12.55 13.04
N ARG A 28 17.45 12.17 14.18
CA ARG A 28 17.28 10.83 14.74
C ARG A 28 15.84 10.58 15.19
N GLN A 29 15.16 11.59 15.72
CA GLN A 29 13.73 11.53 16.07
C GLN A 29 12.85 11.40 14.83
N GLU A 30 13.12 12.17 13.77
CA GLU A 30 12.37 12.11 12.52
C GLU A 30 12.49 10.74 11.85
N VAL A 31 13.70 10.16 11.86
CA VAL A 31 13.92 8.78 11.39
C VAL A 31 13.15 7.77 12.25
N ALA A 32 13.14 7.93 13.57
CA ALA A 32 12.38 7.04 14.47
C ALA A 32 10.86 7.16 14.26
N LEU A 33 10.37 8.38 14.03
CA LEU A 33 8.97 8.66 13.72
C LEU A 33 8.58 8.04 12.38
N ALA A 34 9.37 8.28 11.33
CA ALA A 34 9.16 7.69 10.02
C ALA A 34 9.17 6.16 10.06
N GLN A 35 10.09 5.53 10.79
CA GLN A 35 10.08 4.08 11.00
C GLN A 35 8.79 3.58 11.67
N THR A 36 8.31 4.31 12.67
CA THR A 36 7.07 3.97 13.38
C THR A 36 5.86 4.08 12.47
N GLU A 37 5.77 5.16 11.69
CA GLU A 37 4.66 5.38 10.75
C GLU A 37 4.67 4.38 9.60
N LEU A 38 5.84 4.09 9.03
CA LEU A 38 6.01 3.05 8.01
C LEU A 38 5.59 1.69 8.54
N THR A 39 6.02 1.32 9.74
CA THR A 39 5.65 0.04 10.37
C THR A 39 4.15 -0.02 10.62
N ARG A 40 3.55 1.04 11.17
CA ARG A 40 2.11 1.11 11.43
C ARG A 40 1.30 0.99 10.14
N THR A 41 1.74 1.65 9.07
CA THR A 41 1.12 1.59 7.74
C THR A 41 1.28 0.19 7.14
N ALA A 42 2.48 -0.39 7.20
CA ALA A 42 2.76 -1.74 6.72
C ALA A 42 1.93 -2.80 7.46
N THR A 43 1.82 -2.71 8.79
CA THR A 43 0.98 -3.64 9.59
C THR A 43 -0.49 -3.49 9.25
N LYS A 44 -1.01 -2.27 9.11
CA LYS A 44 -2.42 -2.04 8.71
C LYS A 44 -2.70 -2.58 7.31
N ALA A 45 -1.84 -2.27 6.34
CA ALA A 45 -1.94 -2.80 4.98
C ALA A 45 -1.85 -4.33 4.97
N GLY A 46 -0.88 -4.90 5.69
CA GLY A 46 -0.66 -6.34 5.81
C GLY A 46 -1.85 -7.07 6.44
N LYS A 47 -2.47 -6.51 7.48
CA LYS A 47 -3.69 -7.08 8.10
C LYS A 47 -4.85 -7.12 7.10
N ASN A 48 -5.06 -6.05 6.34
CA ASN A 48 -6.12 -5.98 5.35
C ASN A 48 -5.89 -6.96 4.20
N VAL A 49 -4.65 -7.08 3.72
CA VAL A 49 -4.26 -8.09 2.73
C VAL A 49 -4.45 -9.51 3.29
N GLY A 50 -4.10 -9.74 4.55
CA GLY A 50 -4.30 -11.04 5.21
C GLY A 50 -5.76 -11.48 5.23
N TYR A 51 -6.69 -10.60 5.60
CA TYR A 51 -8.13 -10.92 5.52
C TYR A 51 -8.61 -11.13 4.09
N LEU A 52 -8.08 -10.38 3.11
CA LEU A 52 -8.46 -10.56 1.70
C LEU A 52 -8.03 -11.95 1.20
N VAL A 53 -6.84 -12.44 1.57
CA VAL A 53 -6.37 -13.78 1.20
C VAL A 53 -7.25 -14.86 1.82
N ILE A 54 -7.51 -14.78 3.12
CA ILE A 54 -8.35 -15.78 3.83
C ILE A 54 -9.79 -15.74 3.29
N GLY A 55 -10.38 -14.55 3.21
CA GLY A 55 -11.72 -14.36 2.68
C GLY A 55 -11.84 -14.82 1.23
N GLY A 56 -10.84 -14.52 0.41
CA GLY A 56 -10.75 -15.01 -0.97
C GLY A 56 -10.67 -16.53 -1.06
N ALA A 57 -9.88 -17.18 -0.21
CA ALA A 57 -9.80 -18.65 -0.16
C ALA A 57 -11.12 -19.28 0.26
N VAL A 58 -11.80 -18.73 1.27
CA VAL A 58 -13.12 -19.21 1.72
C VAL A 58 -14.17 -19.00 0.63
N ALA A 59 -14.20 -17.83 0.00
CA ALA A 59 -15.11 -17.54 -1.11
C ALA A 59 -14.87 -18.47 -2.30
N TYR A 60 -13.61 -18.77 -2.63
CA TYR A 60 -13.25 -19.72 -3.67
C TYR A 60 -13.73 -21.14 -3.34
N ALA A 61 -13.52 -21.62 -2.11
CA ALA A 61 -14.03 -22.92 -1.68
C ALA A 61 -15.56 -23.01 -1.75
N ALA A 62 -16.25 -21.95 -1.32
CA ALA A 62 -17.72 -21.87 -1.43
C ALA A 62 -18.18 -21.90 -2.88
N LEU A 63 -17.50 -21.17 -3.78
CA LEU A 63 -17.79 -21.18 -5.21
C LEU A 63 -17.65 -22.58 -5.80
N LEU A 64 -16.58 -23.32 -5.49
CA LEU A 64 -16.40 -24.70 -5.93
C LEU A 64 -17.51 -25.62 -5.42
N ALA A 65 -17.92 -25.47 -4.16
CA ALA A 65 -19.03 -26.24 -3.59
C ALA A 65 -20.35 -25.94 -4.31
N PHE A 66 -20.63 -24.67 -4.63
CA PHE A 66 -21.82 -24.29 -5.41
C PHE A 66 -21.78 -24.86 -6.83
N ILE A 67 -20.63 -24.79 -7.51
CA ILE A 67 -20.48 -25.39 -8.85
C ILE A 67 -20.76 -26.89 -8.79
N ALA A 68 -20.17 -27.60 -7.82
CA ALA A 68 -20.43 -29.02 -7.63
C ALA A 68 -21.91 -29.32 -7.35
N ALA A 69 -22.55 -28.52 -6.49
CA ALA A 69 -23.98 -28.65 -6.20
C ALA A 69 -24.85 -28.45 -7.44
N LEU A 70 -24.55 -27.45 -8.28
CA LEU A 70 -25.26 -27.21 -9.54
C LEU A 70 -25.09 -28.37 -10.53
N ILE A 71 -23.87 -28.89 -10.66
CA ILE A 71 -23.59 -30.05 -11.52
C ILE A 71 -24.39 -31.27 -11.04
N LEU A 72 -24.36 -31.56 -9.74
CA LEU A 72 -25.10 -32.68 -9.16
C LEU A 72 -26.62 -32.50 -9.33
N ALA A 73 -27.14 -31.31 -9.04
CA ALA A 73 -28.56 -31.01 -9.23
C ALA A 73 -29.00 -31.23 -10.68
N LEU A 74 -28.21 -30.74 -11.64
CA LEU A 74 -28.52 -30.89 -13.07
C LEU A 74 -28.31 -32.33 -13.56
N SER A 75 -27.43 -33.10 -12.94
CA SER A 75 -27.17 -34.51 -13.28
C SER A 75 -28.38 -35.43 -13.05
N TYR A 76 -29.38 -35.00 -12.27
CA TYR A 76 -30.65 -35.73 -12.15
C TYR A 76 -31.53 -35.62 -13.40
N MET A 77 -31.29 -34.62 -14.26
CA MET A 77 -32.08 -34.39 -15.48
C MET A 77 -31.33 -34.78 -16.76
N ILE A 78 -29.99 -34.71 -16.77
CA ILE A 78 -29.15 -34.99 -17.95
C ILE A 78 -27.86 -35.74 -17.55
N PRO A 79 -27.13 -36.38 -18.48
CA PRO A 79 -25.88 -37.08 -18.16
C PRO A 79 -24.87 -36.17 -17.44
N ALA A 80 -24.23 -36.69 -16.39
CA ALA A 80 -23.36 -35.90 -15.50
C ALA A 80 -22.25 -35.12 -16.25
N TRP A 81 -21.68 -35.70 -17.31
CA TRP A 81 -20.67 -35.02 -18.12
C TRP A 81 -21.24 -33.80 -18.88
N THR A 82 -22.48 -33.88 -19.36
CA THR A 82 -23.15 -32.74 -20.02
C THR A 82 -23.50 -31.63 -19.03
N ALA A 83 -23.93 -31.99 -17.81
CA ALA A 83 -24.18 -31.04 -16.74
C ALA A 83 -22.90 -30.29 -16.36
N ALA A 84 -21.79 -31.01 -16.20
CA ALA A 84 -20.48 -30.42 -15.92
C ALA A 84 -20.02 -29.45 -17.01
N LEU A 85 -20.19 -29.81 -18.29
CA LEU A 85 -19.85 -28.91 -19.40
C LEU A 85 -20.72 -27.64 -19.43
N LEU A 86 -22.03 -27.77 -19.25
CA LEU A 86 -22.94 -26.62 -19.25
C LEU A 86 -22.62 -25.65 -18.12
N VAL A 87 -22.49 -26.14 -16.88
CA VAL A 87 -22.12 -25.31 -15.74
C VAL A 87 -20.74 -24.70 -15.94
N GLY A 88 -19.79 -25.47 -16.47
CA GLY A 88 -18.44 -25.00 -16.78
C GLY A 88 -18.42 -23.83 -17.77
N ILE A 89 -19.22 -23.90 -18.84
CA ILE A 89 -19.35 -22.80 -19.83
C ILE A 89 -19.92 -21.55 -19.16
N VAL A 90 -20.98 -21.68 -18.36
CA VAL A 90 -21.59 -20.54 -17.65
C VAL A 90 -20.58 -19.87 -16.71
N VAL A 91 -19.83 -20.66 -15.94
CA VAL A 91 -18.78 -20.16 -15.04
C VAL A 91 -17.65 -19.51 -15.82
N ALA A 92 -17.24 -20.07 -16.96
CA ALA A 92 -16.19 -19.50 -17.81
C ALA A 92 -16.59 -18.12 -18.34
N ILE A 93 -17.84 -17.95 -18.78
CA ILE A 93 -18.36 -16.64 -19.23
C ILE A 93 -18.35 -15.64 -18.06
N ALA A 94 -18.83 -16.05 -16.89
CA ALA A 94 -18.81 -15.21 -15.70
C ALA A 94 -17.38 -14.78 -15.33
N ALA A 95 -16.40 -15.70 -15.42
CA ALA A 95 -14.99 -15.41 -15.16
C ALA A 95 -14.43 -14.36 -16.13
N VAL A 96 -14.73 -14.49 -17.43
CA VAL A 96 -14.30 -13.49 -18.44
C VAL A 96 -14.86 -12.11 -18.12
N ILE A 97 -16.14 -12.00 -17.73
CA ILE A 97 -16.78 -10.72 -17.37
C ILE A 97 -16.09 -10.11 -16.14
N VAL A 98 -15.84 -10.91 -15.10
CA VAL A 98 -15.18 -10.42 -13.87
C VAL A 98 -13.75 -9.98 -14.16
N ILE A 99 -12.96 -10.78 -14.91
CA ILE A 99 -11.57 -10.46 -15.25
C ILE A 99 -11.51 -9.17 -16.07
N THR A 100 -12.33 -9.05 -17.11
CA THR A 100 -12.34 -7.85 -17.96
C THR A 100 -12.78 -6.62 -17.18
N SER A 101 -13.77 -6.74 -16.30
CA SER A 101 -14.20 -5.65 -15.40
C SER A 101 -13.09 -5.22 -14.44
N ALA A 102 -12.37 -6.18 -13.83
CA ALA A 102 -11.25 -5.91 -12.96
C ALA A 102 -10.10 -5.21 -13.71
N LEU A 103 -9.74 -5.70 -14.90
CA LEU A 103 -8.74 -5.07 -15.76
C LEU A 103 -9.13 -3.64 -16.16
N ASN A 104 -10.40 -3.40 -16.45
CA ASN A 104 -10.91 -2.06 -16.78
C ASN A 104 -10.88 -1.13 -15.56
N ALA A 105 -11.26 -1.63 -14.38
CA ALA A 105 -11.16 -0.86 -13.14
C ALA A 105 -9.70 -0.46 -12.85
N LEU A 106 -8.75 -1.39 -13.01
CA LEU A 106 -7.32 -1.12 -12.82
C LEU A 106 -6.77 -0.10 -13.82
N LYS A 107 -7.21 -0.16 -15.09
CA LYS A 107 -6.84 0.85 -16.10
C LYS A 107 -7.38 2.25 -15.77
N ASN A 108 -8.57 2.31 -15.18
CA ASN A 108 -9.24 3.58 -14.87
C ASN A 108 -8.82 4.16 -13.51
N THR A 109 -8.23 3.35 -12.62
CA THR A 109 -7.56 3.86 -11.43
C THR A 109 -6.23 4.50 -11.83
N ASN A 110 -6.18 5.82 -11.74
CA ASN A 110 -4.99 6.60 -12.00
C ASN A 110 -3.99 6.43 -10.84
N LEU A 111 -3.30 5.29 -10.81
CA LEU A 111 -2.37 4.88 -9.73
C LEU A 111 -1.17 5.81 -9.56
N ALA A 112 -0.93 6.72 -10.51
CA ALA A 112 0.00 7.82 -10.34
C ALA A 112 -0.66 8.97 -9.55
N PRO A 113 -0.15 9.36 -8.36
CA PRO A 113 -0.66 10.51 -7.63
C PRO A 113 -0.43 11.76 -8.47
N ARG A 114 -1.51 12.27 -9.08
CA ARG A 114 -1.45 13.38 -10.05
C ARG A 114 -0.82 14.62 -9.44
N GLN A 115 -1.17 14.92 -8.19
CA GLN A 115 -0.62 16.06 -7.46
C GLN A 115 0.90 15.95 -7.33
N THR A 116 1.43 14.79 -6.90
CA THR A 116 2.88 14.60 -6.76
C THR A 116 3.62 14.72 -8.09
N VAL A 117 3.05 14.23 -9.19
CA VAL A 117 3.65 14.35 -10.52
C VAL A 117 3.62 15.79 -11.03
N GLU A 118 2.58 16.54 -10.69
CA GLU A 118 2.42 17.95 -11.06
C GLU A 118 3.39 18.84 -10.28
N THR A 119 3.54 18.62 -8.97
CA THR A 119 4.53 19.32 -8.14
C THR A 119 5.97 19.05 -8.60
N ILE A 120 6.33 17.80 -8.90
CA ILE A 120 7.66 17.47 -9.43
C ILE A 120 7.94 18.14 -10.79
N LYS A 121 6.90 18.29 -11.64
CA LYS A 121 7.04 19.00 -12.91
C LYS A 121 7.22 20.50 -12.72
N GLU A 122 6.52 21.10 -11.76
CA GLU A 122 6.70 22.49 -11.37
C GLU A 122 8.11 22.74 -10.83
N ASP A 123 8.58 21.89 -9.91
CA ASP A 123 9.93 21.97 -9.33
C ASP A 123 11.01 21.84 -10.40
N ALA A 124 10.86 20.89 -11.33
CA ALA A 124 11.79 20.70 -12.44
C ALA A 124 11.80 21.89 -13.41
N LYS A 125 10.65 22.54 -13.60
CA LYS A 125 10.53 23.74 -14.44
C LYS A 125 11.19 24.94 -13.77
N TRP A 126 10.92 25.16 -12.47
CA TRP A 126 11.54 26.23 -11.69
C TRP A 126 13.06 26.10 -11.67
N LEU A 127 13.59 24.89 -11.47
CA LEU A 127 15.02 24.64 -11.54
C LEU A 127 15.60 24.98 -12.92
N LYS A 128 14.92 24.59 -14.01
CA LYS A 128 15.37 24.87 -15.38
C LYS A 128 15.41 26.37 -15.69
N ASP A 129 14.44 27.13 -15.20
CA ASP A 129 14.36 28.59 -15.38
C ASP A 129 15.42 29.34 -14.56
N GLN A 130 15.94 28.73 -13.48
CA GLN A 130 16.97 29.32 -12.62
C GLN A 130 18.40 29.13 -13.16
N VAL A 131 18.65 28.09 -13.96
CA VAL A 131 19.95 27.82 -14.60
C VAL A 131 20.07 28.33 -16.05
N SER A 132 18.99 28.85 -16.65
CA SER A 132 19.01 29.53 -17.95
C SER A 132 19.13 31.05 -17.79
#